data_AF-A0A4S2F8Q7-F1
#
_entry.id   AF-A0A4S2F8Q7-F1
#
_cell.length_a   1.000
_cell.length_b   1.000
_cell.length_c   1.000
_cell.angle_alpha   90.00
_cell.angle_beta   90.00
_cell.angle_gamma   90.00
#
_symmetry.space_group_name_H-M   'P 1'
#
loop_
_entity.id
_entity.type
_entity.pdbx_description
1 polymer ?
#
loop_
_entity_poly.entity_id
_entity_poly.type
_entity_poly.pdbx_seq_one_letter_code
_entity_poly.pdbx_strand_id
1 'polypeptide(L)'
;PRKTICDKVSRLVKLSYNEDAAALLAKHIRDVYDLSALYHNQEYNDYLHSEDFLDAMYRVTIEDGLNKNSRSHLSLADAPIFKDAEAVMALPEVATAYTTDLKKLTFDKSKMPPIGKAVEALKNLHEILVRFEAYRTKKQNEEQP
;
A
#
# COMPACT_ATOMS: atom_id res chain seq x y z
N PRO A 1 10.17 -3.99 -11.35
CA PRO A 1 8.72 -4.22 -11.06
C PRO A 1 8.43 -4.60 -9.59
N ARG A 2 9.13 -5.59 -9.02
CA ARG A 2 8.89 -6.05 -7.63
C ARG A 2 9.27 -5.02 -6.55
N LYS A 3 10.41 -4.33 -6.70
CA LYS A 3 10.77 -3.17 -5.84
C LYS A 3 9.71 -2.05 -5.93
N THR A 4 9.18 -1.82 -7.13
CA THR A 4 8.18 -0.77 -7.40
C THR A 4 6.89 -0.97 -6.59
N ILE A 5 6.47 -2.21 -6.31
CA ILE A 5 5.32 -2.47 -5.44
C ILE A 5 5.63 -2.08 -4.00
N CYS A 6 6.81 -2.49 -3.50
CA CYS A 6 7.23 -2.23 -2.13
C CYS A 6 7.37 -0.73 -1.85
N ASP A 7 7.98 0.01 -2.79
CA ASP A 7 8.13 1.46 -2.71
C ASP A 7 6.75 2.17 -2.70
N LYS A 8 5.78 1.68 -3.48
CA LYS A 8 4.41 2.22 -3.51
C LYS A 8 3.67 1.95 -2.22
N VAL A 9 3.73 0.73 -1.70
CA VAL A 9 3.13 0.38 -0.39
C VAL A 9 3.72 1.29 0.69
N SER A 10 5.05 1.36 0.79
CA SER A 10 5.74 2.22 1.76
C SER A 10 5.34 3.69 1.63
N ARG A 11 5.26 4.22 0.41
CA ARG A 11 4.81 5.59 0.16
C ARG A 11 3.38 5.80 0.65
N LEU A 12 2.44 4.95 0.26
CA LEU A 12 1.04 5.07 0.68
C LEU A 12 0.89 5.00 2.20
N VAL A 13 1.63 4.12 2.87
CA VAL A 13 1.69 4.07 4.33
C VAL A 13 2.11 5.43 4.91
N LYS A 14 3.25 5.95 4.48
CA LYS A 14 3.77 7.25 4.94
C LYS A 14 2.77 8.39 4.71
N LEU A 15 2.13 8.42 3.54
CA LEU A 15 1.13 9.44 3.22
C LEU A 15 -0.12 9.30 4.08
N SER A 16 -0.58 8.07 4.34
CA SER A 16 -1.79 7.81 5.12
C SER A 16 -1.68 8.17 6.61
N TYR A 17 -0.45 8.23 7.15
CA TYR A 17 -0.19 8.65 8.52
C TYR A 17 -0.01 10.16 8.71
N ASN A 18 -0.06 10.95 7.62
CA ASN A 18 0.02 12.40 7.72
C ASN A 18 -1.33 13.02 8.07
N GLU A 19 -1.32 14.20 8.69
CA GLU A 19 -2.54 14.97 9.01
C GLU A 19 -3.35 15.32 7.75
N ASP A 20 -2.67 15.62 6.64
CA ASP A 20 -3.27 15.91 5.32
C ASP A 20 -3.33 14.67 4.41
N ALA A 21 -3.60 13.49 5.00
CA ALA A 21 -3.61 12.22 4.29
C ALA A 21 -4.52 12.24 3.05
N ALA A 22 -5.71 12.85 3.15
CA ALA A 22 -6.67 12.91 2.04
C ALA A 22 -6.07 13.59 0.79
N ALA A 23 -5.49 14.78 0.93
CA ALA A 23 -4.91 15.50 -0.20
C ALA A 23 -3.63 14.84 -0.71
N LEU A 24 -2.82 14.27 0.19
CA LEU A 24 -1.58 13.58 -0.17
C LEU A 24 -1.86 12.28 -0.95
N LEU A 25 -2.84 11.48 -0.51
CA LEU A 25 -3.29 10.27 -1.19
C LEU A 25 -3.94 10.62 -2.53
N ALA A 26 -4.76 11.67 -2.59
CA ALA A 26 -5.36 12.17 -3.84
C ALA A 26 -4.29 12.52 -4.90
N LYS A 27 -3.21 13.21 -4.49
CA LYS A 27 -2.06 13.50 -5.38
C LYS A 27 -1.33 12.25 -5.87
N HIS A 28 -1.40 11.15 -5.11
CA HIS A 28 -0.75 9.87 -5.43
C HIS A 28 -1.77 8.78 -5.82
N ILE A 29 -2.95 9.16 -6.31
CA ILE A 29 -4.02 8.19 -6.59
C ILE A 29 -3.64 7.14 -7.65
N ARG A 30 -2.67 7.47 -8.53
CA ARG A 30 -2.11 6.52 -9.49
C ARG A 30 -1.38 5.36 -8.80
N ASP A 31 -0.75 5.58 -7.64
CA ASP A 31 -0.11 4.50 -6.89
C ASP A 31 -1.16 3.50 -6.36
N VAL A 32 -2.33 3.98 -5.90
CA VAL A 32 -3.46 3.13 -5.49
C VAL A 32 -4.00 2.33 -6.69
N TYR A 33 -4.20 2.99 -7.83
CA TYR A 33 -4.64 2.31 -9.05
C TYR A 33 -3.63 1.25 -9.51
N ASP A 34 -2.34 1.59 -9.56
CA ASP A 34 -1.31 0.67 -10.02
C ASP A 34 -1.22 -0.54 -9.08
N LEU A 35 -1.28 -0.33 -7.76
CA LEU A 35 -1.29 -1.45 -6.81
C LEU A 35 -2.52 -2.33 -6.98
N SER A 36 -3.71 -1.74 -7.18
CA SER A 36 -4.91 -2.53 -7.45
C SER A 36 -4.78 -3.31 -8.76
N ALA A 37 -4.27 -2.70 -9.82
CA ALA A 37 -4.07 -3.37 -11.12
C ALA A 37 -3.05 -4.52 -11.02
N LEU A 38 -1.96 -4.31 -10.27
CA LEU A 38 -0.95 -5.34 -10.02
C LEU A 38 -1.50 -6.46 -9.14
N TYR A 39 -2.30 -6.16 -8.12
CA TYR A 39 -2.91 -7.18 -7.26
C TYR A 39 -3.78 -8.17 -8.03
N HIS A 40 -4.53 -7.70 -9.04
CA HIS A 40 -5.38 -8.55 -9.87
C HIS A 40 -4.62 -9.32 -10.97
N ASN A 41 -3.32 -9.09 -11.12
CA ASN A 41 -2.48 -9.88 -12.01
C ASN A 41 -1.93 -11.09 -11.24
N GLN A 42 -2.18 -12.30 -11.74
CA GLN A 42 -1.83 -13.55 -11.05
C GLN A 42 -0.35 -13.62 -10.65
N GLU A 43 0.58 -13.26 -11.56
CA GLU A 43 2.02 -13.33 -11.29
C GLU A 43 2.42 -12.44 -10.10
N TYR A 44 1.83 -11.25 -10.03
CA TYR A 44 2.08 -10.30 -8.94
C TYR A 44 1.34 -10.71 -7.67
N ASN A 45 0.15 -11.29 -7.80
CA ASN A 45 -0.60 -11.83 -6.67
C ASN A 45 0.18 -12.97 -5.99
N ASP A 46 0.73 -13.91 -6.78
CA ASP A 46 1.58 -15.00 -6.30
C ASP A 46 2.82 -14.45 -5.60
N TYR A 47 3.45 -13.41 -6.18
CA TYR A 47 4.57 -12.72 -5.56
C TYR A 47 4.19 -12.08 -4.21
N LEU A 48 3.06 -11.37 -4.12
CA LEU A 48 2.60 -10.75 -2.86
C LEU A 48 2.38 -11.78 -1.74
N HIS A 49 2.04 -13.03 -2.09
CA HIS A 49 1.87 -14.12 -1.13
C HIS A 49 3.16 -14.91 -0.84
N SER A 50 4.26 -14.61 -1.53
CA SER A 50 5.56 -15.28 -1.38
C SER A 50 6.40 -14.73 -0.21
N GLU A 51 7.38 -15.50 0.25
CA GLU A 51 8.37 -15.02 1.21
C GLU A 51 9.31 -13.96 0.60
N ASP A 52 9.57 -14.02 -0.72
CA ASP A 52 10.37 -13.01 -1.43
C ASP A 52 9.79 -11.59 -1.25
N PHE A 53 8.45 -11.48 -1.25
CA PHE A 53 7.79 -10.20 -0.97
C PHE A 53 8.03 -9.75 0.47
N LEU A 54 7.94 -10.66 1.44
CA LEU A 54 8.17 -10.33 2.86
C LEU A 54 9.60 -9.83 3.08
N ASP A 55 10.59 -10.48 2.47
CA ASP A 55 11.98 -10.05 2.51
C ASP A 55 12.23 -8.71 1.81
N ALA A 56 11.65 -8.54 0.61
CA ALA A 56 11.76 -7.29 -0.13
C ALA A 56 11.12 -6.13 0.64
N MET A 57 9.92 -6.33 1.19
CA MET A 57 9.24 -5.36 2.03
C MET A 57 10.06 -5.05 3.28
N TYR A 58 10.62 -6.06 3.96
CA TYR A 58 11.43 -5.84 5.15
C TYR A 58 12.58 -4.90 4.81
N ARG A 59 13.35 -5.18 3.74
CA ARG A 59 14.44 -4.31 3.28
C ARG A 59 13.97 -2.88 2.98
N VAL A 60 12.85 -2.71 2.28
CA VAL A 60 12.29 -1.38 2.00
C VAL A 60 11.91 -0.65 3.29
N THR A 61 11.33 -1.34 4.28
CA THR A 61 11.04 -0.70 5.58
C THR A 61 12.31 -0.25 6.31
N ILE A 62 13.44 -0.94 6.12
CA ILE A 62 14.74 -0.48 6.62
C ILE A 62 15.23 0.74 5.85
N GLU A 63 15.25 0.67 4.52
CA GLU A 63 15.70 1.76 3.62
C GLU A 63 14.91 3.05 3.87
N ASP A 64 13.60 2.94 4.07
CA ASP A 64 12.68 4.06 4.31
C ASP A 64 12.57 4.49 5.79
N GLY A 65 13.34 3.87 6.69
CA GLY A 65 13.37 4.25 8.11
C GLY A 65 12.10 3.91 8.89
N LEU A 66 11.25 3.02 8.38
CA LEU A 66 10.02 2.55 9.03
C LEU A 66 10.31 1.48 10.11
N ASN A 67 11.56 1.02 10.23
CA ASN A 67 11.96 -0.05 11.13
C ASN A 67 12.60 0.38 12.46
N LYS A 68 12.98 1.66 12.64
CA LYS A 68 13.85 2.09 13.77
C LYS A 68 13.10 2.64 14.99
N ASN A 69 13.66 2.28 16.14
CA ASN A 69 13.20 2.41 17.52
C ASN A 69 12.52 3.73 17.94
N SER A 70 11.46 3.57 18.72
CA SER A 70 10.92 4.46 19.75
C SER A 70 10.10 5.70 19.37
N ARG A 71 10.06 6.18 18.11
CA ARG A 71 9.18 7.33 17.75
C ARG A 71 8.46 7.27 16.40
N SER A 72 8.80 6.34 15.51
CA SER A 72 8.19 6.26 14.17
C SER A 72 8.04 4.83 13.66
N HIS A 73 7.70 3.89 14.55
CA HIS A 73 7.27 2.56 14.14
C HIS A 73 5.88 2.69 13.48
N LEU A 74 5.87 3.00 12.19
CA LEU A 74 4.65 2.97 11.40
C LEU A 74 4.39 1.51 11.03
N SER A 75 3.30 0.98 11.57
CA SER A 75 2.78 -0.33 11.19
C SER A 75 2.26 -0.24 9.76
N LEU A 76 2.71 -1.12 8.89
CA LEU A 76 2.22 -1.13 7.51
C LEU A 76 0.78 -1.64 7.49
N ALA A 77 0.44 -2.58 8.36
CA ALA A 77 -0.91 -3.10 8.52
C ALA A 77 -1.86 -2.04 9.10
N ASP A 78 -1.43 -1.26 10.09
CA ASP A 78 -2.31 -0.25 10.72
C ASP A 78 -2.41 1.06 9.94
N ALA A 79 -1.77 1.15 8.77
CA ALA A 79 -1.86 2.32 7.92
C ALA A 79 -3.32 2.53 7.47
N PRO A 80 -3.92 3.72 7.68
CA PRO A 80 -5.35 3.94 7.41
C PRO A 80 -5.79 3.57 5.99
N ILE A 81 -4.92 3.78 4.99
CA ILE A 81 -5.21 3.43 3.60
C ILE A 81 -5.44 1.92 3.37
N PHE A 82 -4.88 1.06 4.23
CA PHE A 82 -5.03 -0.39 4.16
C PHE A 82 -6.05 -0.89 5.20
N LYS A 83 -5.90 -0.47 6.46
CA LYS A 83 -6.78 -0.88 7.58
C LYS A 83 -8.24 -0.43 7.39
N ASP A 84 -8.41 0.82 7.01
CA ASP A 84 -9.71 1.49 6.85
C ASP A 84 -9.94 1.91 5.39
N ALA A 85 -9.51 1.05 4.45
CA ALA A 85 -9.49 1.33 3.01
C ALA A 85 -10.82 1.89 2.48
N GLU A 86 -11.95 1.40 3.00
CA GLU A 86 -13.27 1.86 2.61
C GLU A 86 -13.53 3.31 3.03
N ALA A 87 -13.20 3.66 4.27
CA ALA A 87 -13.36 5.02 4.78
C ALA A 87 -12.41 5.99 4.06
N VAL A 88 -11.14 5.60 3.87
CA VAL A 88 -10.14 6.44 3.20
C VAL A 88 -10.47 6.66 1.73
N MET A 89 -10.90 5.62 1.00
CA MET A 89 -11.30 5.76 -0.40
C MET A 89 -12.63 6.51 -0.57
N ALA A 90 -13.45 6.61 0.47
CA ALA A 90 -14.68 7.40 0.49
C ALA A 90 -14.44 8.89 0.80
N LEU A 91 -13.23 9.29 1.21
CA LEU A 91 -12.90 10.70 1.41
C LEU A 91 -13.12 11.48 0.11
N PRO A 92 -13.79 12.65 0.13
CA PRO A 92 -14.17 13.38 -1.08
C PRO A 92 -13.00 13.65 -2.04
N GLU A 93 -11.82 14.00 -1.50
CA GLU A 93 -10.60 14.28 -2.26
C GLU A 93 -10.08 13.02 -2.95
N VAL A 94 -10.03 11.91 -2.22
CA VAL A 94 -9.52 10.62 -2.72
C VAL A 94 -10.48 10.03 -3.75
N ALA A 95 -11.78 10.02 -3.43
CA ALA A 95 -12.82 9.56 -4.34
C ALA A 95 -12.82 10.37 -5.64
N THR A 96 -12.78 11.70 -5.55
CA THR A 96 -12.71 12.59 -6.72
C THR A 96 -11.44 12.34 -7.53
N ALA A 97 -10.29 12.23 -6.87
CA ALA A 97 -9.03 11.94 -7.54
C ALA A 97 -9.11 10.60 -8.29
N TYR A 98 -9.72 9.58 -7.68
CA TYR A 98 -9.86 8.26 -8.30
C TYR A 98 -10.85 8.31 -9.45
N THR A 99 -12.02 8.93 -9.32
CA THR A 99 -13.05 8.87 -10.38
C THR A 99 -12.85 9.86 -11.51
N THR A 100 -12.12 10.96 -11.26
CA THR A 100 -12.01 12.11 -12.16
C THR A 100 -10.57 12.36 -12.60
N ASP A 101 -9.63 12.52 -11.68
CA ASP A 101 -8.25 12.92 -12.03
C ASP A 101 -7.46 11.75 -12.63
N LEU A 102 -7.64 10.55 -12.09
CA LEU A 102 -7.05 9.34 -12.64
C LEU A 102 -7.52 9.07 -14.08
N LYS A 103 -8.76 9.43 -14.46
CA LYS A 103 -9.22 9.33 -15.86
C LYS A 103 -8.46 10.23 -16.83
N LYS A 104 -7.88 11.34 -16.34
CA LYS A 104 -7.01 12.22 -17.14
C LYS A 104 -5.62 11.60 -17.33
N LEU A 105 -5.25 10.68 -16.45
CA LEU A 105 -3.94 10.05 -16.36
C LEU A 105 -3.88 8.67 -17.05
N THR A 106 -5.02 8.03 -17.33
CA THR A 106 -5.10 6.73 -18.00
C THR A 106 -5.40 6.87 -19.49
N PHE A 107 -4.57 6.26 -20.35
CA PHE A 107 -4.79 6.24 -21.80
C PHE A 107 -6.07 5.50 -22.21
N ASP A 108 -6.40 4.41 -21.51
CA ASP A 108 -7.56 3.57 -21.82
C ASP A 108 -8.59 3.64 -20.69
N LYS A 109 -9.56 4.55 -20.85
CA LYS A 109 -10.63 4.80 -19.86
C LYS A 109 -11.57 3.61 -19.69
N SER A 110 -11.61 2.68 -20.65
CA SER A 110 -12.49 1.50 -20.62
C SER A 110 -11.96 0.40 -19.70
N LYS A 111 -10.66 0.42 -19.37
CA LYS A 111 -10.00 -0.55 -18.49
C LYS A 111 -9.90 -0.10 -17.04
N MET A 112 -10.46 1.06 -16.72
CA MET A 112 -10.38 1.60 -15.38
C MET A 112 -11.26 0.76 -14.43
N PRO A 113 -10.66 0.10 -13.43
CA PRO A 113 -11.43 -0.68 -12.49
C PRO A 113 -12.32 0.26 -11.66
N PRO A 114 -13.53 -0.16 -11.30
CA PRO A 114 -14.36 0.58 -10.35
C PRO A 114 -13.61 0.78 -9.03
N ILE A 115 -13.89 1.88 -8.32
CA ILE A 115 -13.29 2.16 -7.02
C ILE A 115 -13.47 1.01 -6.02
N GLY A 116 -14.58 0.26 -6.12
CA GLY A 116 -14.82 -0.95 -5.32
C GLY A 116 -13.74 -2.03 -5.48
N LYS A 117 -13.19 -2.23 -6.68
CA LYS A 117 -12.07 -3.17 -6.90
C LYS A 117 -10.76 -2.66 -6.31
N ALA A 118 -10.56 -1.35 -6.27
CA ALA A 118 -9.41 -0.77 -5.58
C ALA A 118 -9.54 -0.97 -4.07
N VAL A 119 -10.70 -0.70 -3.49
CA VAL A 119 -10.99 -0.96 -2.07
C VAL A 119 -10.78 -2.43 -1.73
N GLU A 120 -11.29 -3.35 -2.55
CA GLU A 120 -11.10 -4.79 -2.37
C GLU A 120 -9.61 -5.17 -2.38
N ALA A 121 -8.84 -4.69 -3.37
CA ALA A 121 -7.41 -4.94 -3.43
C ALA A 121 -6.66 -4.38 -2.21
N LEU A 122 -7.02 -3.18 -1.72
CA LEU A 122 -6.43 -2.59 -0.52
C LEU A 122 -6.75 -3.42 0.74
N LYS A 123 -7.99 -3.91 0.88
CA LYS A 123 -8.40 -4.80 1.97
C LYS A 123 -7.63 -6.12 1.94
N ASN A 124 -7.44 -6.72 0.77
CA ASN A 124 -6.65 -7.95 0.66
C ASN A 124 -5.15 -7.70 0.89
N LEU A 125 -4.62 -6.57 0.42
CA LEU A 125 -3.25 -6.16 0.74
C LEU A 125 -3.06 -5.99 2.25
N HIS A 126 -4.06 -5.47 2.97
CA HIS A 126 -4.00 -5.38 4.44
C HIS A 126 -3.75 -6.74 5.09
N GLU A 127 -4.39 -7.82 4.64
CA GLU A 127 -4.15 -9.18 5.17
C GLU A 127 -2.69 -9.63 4.95
N ILE A 128 -2.13 -9.33 3.78
CA ILE A 128 -0.73 -9.62 3.45
C ILE A 128 0.20 -8.79 4.35
N LEU A 129 -0.14 -7.53 4.62
CA LEU A 129 0.63 -6.66 5.51
C LEU A 129 0.56 -7.12 6.96
N VAL A 130 -0.57 -7.67 7.42
CA VAL A 130 -0.67 -8.30 8.75
C VAL A 130 0.29 -9.49 8.86
N ARG A 131 0.38 -10.33 7.82
CA ARG A 131 1.39 -11.40 7.76
C ARG A 131 2.81 -10.85 7.77
N PHE A 132 3.06 -9.77 7.05
CA PHE A 132 4.35 -9.08 7.06
C PHE A 132 4.72 -8.55 8.44
N GLU A 133 3.77 -8.06 9.24
CA GLU A 133 4.05 -7.60 10.59
C GLU A 133 4.55 -8.74 11.49
N ALA A 134 3.91 -9.91 11.44
CA ALA A 134 4.38 -11.10 12.15
C ALA A 134 5.79 -11.53 11.68
N TYR A 135 6.04 -11.47 10.37
CA TYR A 135 7.36 -11.75 9.79
C TYR A 135 8.43 -10.76 10.30
N ARG A 136 8.10 -9.47 10.31
CA ARG A 136 8.98 -8.39 10.76
C ARG A 136 9.36 -8.56 12.22
N THR A 137 8.41 -8.84 13.11
CA THR A 137 8.69 -9.11 14.53
C THR A 137 9.62 -10.30 14.70
N LYS A 138 9.39 -11.38 13.95
CA LYS A 138 10.26 -12.57 14.00
C LYS A 138 11.70 -12.23 13.58
N LYS A 139 11.89 -11.52 12.46
CA LYS A 139 13.21 -11.08 11.98
C LYS A 139 13.93 -10.17 12.98
N GLN A 140 13.22 -9.23 13.58
CA GLN A 140 13.80 -8.33 14.57
C GLN A 140 14.27 -9.07 15.83
N ASN A 141 13.55 -10.10 16.26
CA ASN A 141 13.95 -10.93 17.39
C ASN A 141 15.14 -11.86 17.06
N GLU A 142 15.27 -12.32 15.82
CA GLU A 142 16.42 -13.11 15.36
C GLU A 142 17.70 -12.26 15.19
N GLU A 143 17.56 -10.97 14.91
CA GLU A 143 18.66 -10.02 14.72
C GLU A 143 19.10 -9.33 16.05
N GLN A 144 18.39 -9.56 17.16
CA GLN A 144 18.80 -9.10 18.50
C GLN A 144 19.75 -10.13 19.15
N PRO A 145 20.96 -9.73 19.58
CA PRO A 145 21.95 -10.61 20.19
C PRO A 145 21.57 -11.10 21.60
#